data_AF-A2BUX0-F1
#
_entry.id   AF-A2BUX0-F1
#
_cell.length_a   1.000
_cell.length_b   1.000
_cell.length_c   1.000
_cell.angle_alpha   90.00
_cell.angle_beta   90.00
_cell.angle_gamma   90.00
#
_symmetry.space_group_name_H-M   'P 1'
#
loop_
_entity.id
_entity.type
_entity.pdbx_description
1 polymer ?
#
loop_
_entity_poly.entity_id
_entity_poly.type
_entity_poly.pdbx_seq_one_letter_code
_entity_poly.pdbx_strand_id
1 'polypeptide(L)'
;MSVDRELLKEVTQELWNTVKKLRPEIDRETRLQLVLKALLTIGDLPDQLQAAMVVGVCAEMDKSDNKNVDGNSSIKEDNSSSSVDTSTGRKVFRRSSAK
;
A
#
# COMPACT_ATOMS: atom_id res chain seq x y z
N MET A 1 16.20 -24.77 16.64
CA MET A 1 16.18 -23.35 16.25
C MET A 1 14.84 -22.77 16.70
N SER A 2 14.79 -22.02 17.79
CA SER A 2 13.56 -21.32 18.17
C SER A 2 13.43 -20.08 17.29
N VAL A 3 12.34 -19.95 16.55
CA VAL A 3 12.05 -18.73 15.79
C VAL A 3 11.68 -17.63 16.78
N ASP A 4 12.37 -16.50 16.68
CA ASP A 4 12.06 -15.33 17.47
C ASP A 4 10.72 -14.74 16.99
N ARG A 5 9.74 -14.73 17.90
CA ARG A 5 8.37 -14.30 17.59
C ARG A 5 8.28 -12.80 17.39
N GLU A 6 9.14 -12.02 18.03
CA GLU A 6 9.13 -10.56 17.88
C GLU A 6 9.72 -10.19 16.52
N LEU A 7 10.85 -10.79 16.17
CA LEU A 7 11.46 -10.65 14.86
C LEU A 7 10.51 -11.07 13.74
N LEU A 8 9.83 -12.21 13.88
CA LEU A 8 8.88 -12.68 12.87
C LEU A 8 7.73 -11.70 12.64
N LYS A 9 7.25 -11.03 13.69
CA LYS A 9 6.22 -9.98 13.57
C LYS A 9 6.76 -8.76 12.84
N GLU A 10 7.95 -8.29 13.19
CA GLU A 10 8.59 -7.13 12.55
C GLU A 10 8.80 -7.39 11.05
N VAL A 11 9.42 -8.51 10.70
CA VAL A 11 9.64 -8.92 9.32
C VAL A 11 8.31 -9.04 8.55
N THR A 12 7.28 -9.61 9.19
CA THR A 12 5.94 -9.69 8.57
C THR A 12 5.37 -8.30 8.27
N GLN A 13 5.51 -7.35 9.21
CA GLN A 13 5.04 -5.98 9.01
C GLN A 13 5.82 -5.25 7.91
N GLU A 14 7.14 -5.40 7.89
CA GLU A 14 7.98 -4.83 6.84
C GLU A 14 7.65 -5.39 5.46
N LEU A 15 7.49 -6.72 5.35
CA LEU A 15 7.10 -7.38 4.10
C LEU A 15 5.73 -6.90 3.63
N TRP A 16 4.74 -6.86 4.51
CA TRP A 16 3.40 -6.38 4.18
C TRP A 16 3.43 -4.95 3.62
N ASN A 17 4.13 -4.04 4.31
CA ASN A 17 4.27 -2.65 3.89
C ASN A 17 5.05 -2.51 2.58
N THR A 18 6.08 -3.34 2.38
CA THR A 18 6.88 -3.35 1.15
C THR A 18 6.05 -3.80 -0.04
N VAL A 19 5.28 -4.89 0.11
CA VAL A 19 4.39 -5.35 -0.95
C VAL A 19 3.32 -4.29 -1.25
N LYS A 20 2.75 -3.66 -0.22
CA LYS A 20 1.76 -2.57 -0.41
C LYS A 20 2.34 -1.37 -1.18
N LYS A 21 3.61 -1.01 -0.94
CA LYS A 21 4.30 0.07 -1.68
C LYS A 21 4.64 -0.32 -3.12
N LEU A 22 5.12 -1.54 -3.35
CA LEU A 22 5.57 -2.01 -4.67
C LEU A 22 4.42 -2.39 -5.60
N ARG A 23 3.30 -2.86 -5.03
CA ARG A 23 2.15 -3.43 -5.74
C ARG A 23 0.85 -2.95 -5.07
N PRO A 24 0.49 -1.67 -5.17
CA PRO A 24 -0.73 -1.16 -4.53
C PRO A 24 -2.03 -1.76 -5.12
N GLU A 25 -1.97 -2.18 -6.39
CA GLU A 25 -3.09 -2.75 -7.17
C GLU A 25 -3.54 -4.13 -6.68
N ILE A 26 -2.71 -4.86 -5.92
CA ILE A 26 -3.06 -6.23 -5.51
C ILE A 26 -4.01 -6.19 -4.32
N ASP A 27 -4.99 -7.08 -4.38
CA ASP A 27 -5.95 -7.29 -3.33
C ASP A 27 -5.27 -7.88 -2.08
N ARG A 28 -6.01 -7.80 -0.97
CA ARG A 28 -5.56 -8.22 0.36
C ARG A 28 -5.16 -9.69 0.40
N GLU A 29 -5.92 -10.57 -0.24
CA GLU A 29 -5.68 -12.01 -0.19
C GLU A 29 -4.40 -12.34 -0.93
N THR A 30 -4.22 -11.81 -2.14
CA THR A 30 -2.97 -11.97 -2.91
C THR A 30 -1.77 -11.42 -2.15
N ARG A 31 -1.92 -10.30 -1.42
CA ARG A 31 -0.86 -9.74 -0.58
C ARG A 31 -0.47 -10.67 0.56
N LEU A 32 -1.46 -11.19 1.28
CA LEU A 32 -1.22 -12.16 2.36
C LEU A 32 -0.51 -13.41 1.83
N GLN A 33 -0.96 -13.94 0.69
CA GLN A 33 -0.33 -15.10 0.05
C GLN A 33 1.13 -14.81 -0.31
N LEU A 34 1.45 -13.61 -0.81
CA LEU A 34 2.82 -13.21 -1.12
C LEU A 34 3.72 -13.16 0.13
N VAL A 35 3.22 -12.60 1.23
CA VAL A 35 3.98 -12.54 2.50
C VAL A 35 4.24 -13.94 3.05
N LEU A 36 3.20 -14.78 3.10
CA LEU A 36 3.34 -16.18 3.54
C LEU A 36 4.30 -16.97 2.65
N LYS A 37 4.17 -16.81 1.33
CA LYS A 37 5.04 -17.49 0.37
C LYS A 37 6.50 -17.06 0.53
N ALA A 38 6.77 -15.78 0.74
CA ALA A 38 8.11 -15.27 0.99
C ALA A 38 8.75 -15.93 2.23
N LEU A 39 8.05 -15.90 3.36
CA LEU A 39 8.55 -16.49 4.62
C LEU A 39 8.76 -18.01 4.53
N LEU A 40 7.86 -18.73 3.83
CA LEU A 40 8.02 -20.15 3.54
C LEU A 40 9.24 -20.42 2.66
N THR A 41 9.48 -19.61 1.63
CA THR A 41 10.62 -19.80 0.72
C THR A 41 11.97 -19.52 1.36
N ILE A 42 12.02 -18.60 2.33
CA ILE A 42 13.25 -18.28 3.08
C ILE A 42 13.53 -19.37 4.14
N GLY A 43 12.48 -20.01 4.65
CA GLY A 43 12.58 -21.02 5.71
C GLY A 43 12.36 -20.46 7.12
N ASP A 44 11.93 -19.21 7.23
CA ASP A 44 11.61 -18.54 8.51
C ASP A 44 10.31 -19.03 9.13
N LEU A 45 9.58 -19.89 8.42
CA LEU A 45 8.24 -20.33 8.77
C LEU A 45 8.15 -21.87 8.84
N PRO A 46 8.81 -22.51 9.83
CA PRO A 46 8.93 -23.96 9.94
C PRO A 46 7.66 -24.69 10.42
N ASP A 47 6.68 -23.98 11.01
CA ASP A 47 5.52 -24.60 11.65
C ASP A 47 4.21 -23.83 11.40
N GLN A 48 3.10 -24.57 11.38
CA GLN A 48 1.75 -24.07 11.12
C GLN A 48 1.29 -23.05 12.17
N LEU A 49 1.76 -23.16 13.42
CA LEU A 49 1.48 -22.18 14.47
C LEU A 49 2.01 -20.78 14.11
N GLN A 50 3.21 -20.72 13.53
CA GLN A 50 3.81 -19.45 13.13
C GLN A 50 3.10 -18.88 11.89
N ALA A 51 2.60 -19.75 11.00
CA ALA A 51 1.80 -19.33 9.84
C ALA A 51 0.51 -18.65 10.29
N ALA A 52 -0.18 -19.24 11.26
CA ALA A 52 -1.39 -18.66 11.84
C ALA A 52 -1.10 -17.30 12.49
N MET A 53 0.07 -17.13 13.13
CA MET A 53 0.49 -15.85 13.70
C MET A 53 0.67 -14.78 12.62
N VAL A 54 1.38 -15.10 11.54
CA VAL A 54 1.58 -14.18 10.40
C VAL A 54 0.24 -13.75 9.80
N VAL A 55 -0.68 -14.70 9.59
CA VAL A 55 -2.05 -14.39 9.13
C VAL A 55 -2.76 -13.43 10.08
N GLY A 56 -2.63 -13.65 11.40
CA GLY A 56 -3.18 -12.76 12.42
C GLY A 56 -2.62 -11.33 12.33
N VAL A 57 -1.30 -11.19 12.23
CA VAL A 57 -0.62 -9.89 12.11
C VAL A 57 -1.07 -9.16 10.84
N CYS A 58 -1.09 -9.82 9.69
CA CYS A 58 -1.57 -9.22 8.44
C CYS A 58 -3.04 -8.79 8.53
N ALA A 59 -3.89 -9.56 9.24
CA ALA A 59 -5.28 -9.20 9.46
C ALA A 59 -5.46 -7.98 10.38
N GLU A 60 -4.55 -7.75 11.33
CA GLU A 60 -4.53 -6.55 12.16
C GLU A 60 -4.09 -5.31 11.36
N MET A 61 -3.03 -5.45 10.56
CA MET A 61 -2.52 -4.35 9.72
C MET A 61 -3.54 -3.86 8.69
N ASP A 62 -4.32 -4.78 8.13
CA ASP A 62 -5.39 -4.44 7.21
C ASP A 62 -6.53 -3.63 7.88
N LYS A 63 -6.84 -3.91 9.15
CA LYS A 63 -7.83 -3.13 9.91
C LYS A 63 -7.32 -1.74 10.25
N SER A 64 -6.02 -1.56 10.49
CA SER A 64 -5.43 -0.24 10.71
C SER A 64 -5.41 0.63 9.46
N ASP A 65 -5.27 0.02 8.27
CA ASP A 65 -5.28 0.74 7.00
C ASP A 65 -6.64 1.41 6.72
N ASN A 66 -7.73 0.74 7.04
CA ASN A 66 -9.09 1.27 6.85
C ASN A 66 -9.45 2.41 7.81
N LYS A 67 -8.76 2.52 8.96
CA LYS A 67 -8.99 3.61 9.94
C LYS A 67 -8.25 4.90 9.60
N ASN A 68 -7.29 4.85 8.68
CA ASN A 68 -6.42 5.98 8.36
C ASN A 68 -6.91 6.82 7.15
N VAL A 69 -8.12 6.53 6.65
CA VAL A 69 -8.71 7.22 5.48
C VAL A 69 -9.48 8.50 5.88
N ASP A 70 -9.82 8.69 7.16
CA ASP A 70 -10.66 9.81 7.63
C ASP A 70 -9.90 11.09 8.02
N GLY A 71 -8.65 11.28 7.59
CA GLY A 71 -7.90 12.45 8.04
C GLY A 71 -6.66 12.82 7.28
N ASN A 72 -6.75 13.06 5.96
CA ASN A 72 -6.06 14.20 5.33
C ASN A 72 -6.39 14.32 3.82
N SER A 73 -7.24 15.28 3.45
CA SER A 73 -7.04 16.15 2.27
C SER A 73 -8.23 17.09 2.06
N SER A 74 -8.44 17.98 3.03
CA SER A 74 -9.06 19.27 2.73
C SER A 74 -7.95 20.25 2.41
N ILE A 75 -7.56 20.35 1.14
CA ILE A 75 -7.00 21.59 0.59
C ILE A 75 -8.02 22.10 -0.42
N LYS A 76 -8.90 22.97 0.07
CA LYS A 76 -9.60 23.94 -0.78
C LYS A 76 -8.60 25.05 -1.10
N GLU A 77 -8.18 25.13 -2.35
CA GLU A 77 -7.86 26.40 -2.97
C GLU A 77 -8.65 26.51 -4.27
N ASP A 78 -9.67 27.37 -4.23
CA ASP A 78 -10.36 27.91 -5.39
C ASP A 78 -9.33 28.65 -6.28
N ASN A 79 -9.21 28.29 -7.56
CA ASN A 79 -9.61 29.17 -8.66
C ASN A 79 -9.23 28.63 -10.05
N SER A 80 -10.08 28.99 -11.01
CA SER A 80 -9.86 29.03 -12.45
C SER A 80 -10.03 27.72 -13.23
N SER A 81 -11.20 27.67 -13.87
CA SER A 81 -11.54 26.87 -15.03
C SER A 81 -10.45 26.90 -16.11
N SER A 82 -9.88 25.73 -16.41
CA SER A 82 -9.36 25.46 -17.74
C SER A 82 -9.72 24.03 -18.12
N SER A 83 -10.70 23.92 -19.03
CA SER A 83 -10.95 22.70 -19.77
C SER A 83 -9.69 22.39 -20.59
N VAL A 84 -8.98 21.34 -20.19
CA VAL A 84 -7.78 20.83 -20.84
C VAL A 84 -8.17 19.54 -21.56
N ASP A 85 -8.66 19.70 -22.79
CA ASP A 85 -8.87 18.59 -23.73
C ASP A 85 -7.48 18.20 -24.30
N THR A 86 -6.99 17.01 -23.95
CA THR A 86 -5.63 16.55 -24.32
C THR A 86 -5.67 15.22 -25.04
N SER A 87 -6.04 15.25 -26.33
CA SER A 87 -5.72 14.12 -27.25
C SER A 87 -4.30 14.21 -27.84
N THR A 88 -3.59 15.32 -27.62
CA THR A 88 -2.20 15.50 -28.07
C THR A 88 -1.48 16.40 -27.07
N GLY A 89 -0.54 15.83 -26.30
CA GLY A 89 0.12 16.43 -25.13
C GLY A 89 1.01 17.66 -25.38
N ARG A 90 0.49 18.71 -26.01
CA ARG A 90 1.14 20.03 -26.11
C ARG A 90 0.27 21.10 -25.47
N LYS A 91 0.88 21.82 -24.53
CA LYS A 91 0.25 22.91 -23.77
C LYS A 91 0.12 24.13 -24.67
N VAL A 92 -1.11 24.52 -25.02
CA VAL A 92 -1.41 25.73 -25.80
C VAL A 92 -1.85 26.85 -24.84
N PHE A 93 -1.06 27.92 -24.76
CA PHE A 93 -1.44 29.14 -24.03
C PHE A 93 -2.18 30.10 -24.96
N ARG A 94 -3.43 30.45 -24.60
CA ARG A 94 -4.17 31.53 -25.27
C ARG A 94 -3.63 32.88 -24.77
N ARG A 95 -3.03 33.68 -25.66
CA ARG A 95 -2.66 35.07 -25.38
C ARG A 95 -3.93 35.92 -25.34
N SER A 96 -4.29 36.43 -24.17
CA SER A 96 -5.28 37.49 -24.04
C SER A 96 -4.68 38.80 -24.55
N SER A 97 -5.20 39.29 -25.69
CA SER A 97 -4.91 40.66 -26.14
C SER A 97 -5.88 41.59 -25.44
N ALA A 98 -5.34 42.48 -24.60
CA ALA A 98 -6.08 43.55 -23.96
C ALA A 98 -5.87 44.87 -24.72
N LYS A 99 -7.00 45.54 -24.92
CA LYS A 99 -7.24 46.95 -25.32
C LYS A 99 -7.17 47.30 -26.80
#